data_AF-A0A1S2MDF8-F1
#
_entry.id   AF-A0A1S2MDF8-F1
#
_cell.length_a   1.000
_cell.length_b   1.000
_cell.length_c   1.000
_cell.angle_alpha   90.00
_cell.angle_beta   90.00
_cell.angle_gamma   90.00
#
_symmetry.space_group_name_H-M   'P 1'
#
loop_
_entity.id
_entity.type
_entity.pdbx_description
1 polymer ?
#
loop_
_entity_poly.entity_id
_entity_poly.type
_entity_poly.pdbx_seq_one_letter_code
_entity_poly.pdbx_strand_id
1 'polypeptide(L)' 'MTEEIEIPFQPGDNIEILDGSFKGEKGTIIAVYNNSSAIELTTKETNGKPRKTVISHKHYKLTT' A
#
# COMPACT_ATOMS: atom_id res chain seq x y z
N MET A 1 11.35 -12.14 -25.16
CA MET A 1 10.72 -10.87 -24.75
C MET A 1 10.27 -11.06 -23.32
N THR A 2 10.93 -10.40 -22.37
CA THR A 2 10.38 -10.21 -21.03
C THR A 2 9.26 -9.20 -21.17
N GLU A 3 8.02 -9.59 -20.88
CA GLU A 3 6.93 -8.62 -20.69
C GLU A 3 7.30 -7.81 -19.44
N GLU A 4 7.59 -6.53 -19.61
CA GLU A 4 7.60 -5.60 -18.47
C GLU A 4 6.16 -5.52 -17.97
N ILE A 5 5.93 -6.09 -16.79
CA ILE A 5 4.67 -5.91 -16.09
C ILE A 5 4.65 -4.44 -15.65
N GLU A 6 3.83 -3.62 -16.31
CA GLU A 6 3.62 -2.25 -15.93
C GLU A 6 2.94 -2.23 -14.56
N ILE A 7 3.68 -1.81 -13.53
CA ILE A 7 3.13 -1.67 -12.18
C ILE A 7 2.52 -0.26 -12.10
N PRO A 8 1.18 -0.13 -12.00
CA PRO A 8 0.51 1.17 -12.06
C PRO A 8 0.59 1.95 -10.74
N PHE A 9 1.52 1.57 -9.85
CA PHE A 9 1.65 2.10 -8.51
C PHE A 9 3.06 2.65 -8.31
N GLN A 10 3.17 3.74 -7.57
CA GLN A 10 4.43 4.39 -7.26
C GLN A 10 4.46 4.85 -5.79
N PRO A 11 5.67 5.01 -5.21
CA PRO A 11 5.80 5.68 -3.91
C PRO A 11 5.15 7.06 -3.92
N GLY A 12 4.42 7.38 -2.85
CA GLY A 12 3.64 8.61 -2.70
C GLY A 12 2.15 8.46 -3.01
N ASP A 13 1.75 7.39 -3.69
CA ASP A 13 0.33 7.13 -3.97
C ASP A 13 -0.46 6.89 -2.69
N ASN A 14 -1.63 7.51 -2.61
CA ASN A 14 -2.61 7.26 -1.55
C ASN A 14 -3.51 6.10 -1.94
N ILE A 15 -3.73 5.19 -1.00
CA ILE A 15 -4.50 3.97 -1.22
C ILE A 15 -5.50 3.72 -0.10
N GLU A 16 -6.50 2.91 -0.41
CA GLU A 16 -7.39 2.27 0.55
C GLU A 16 -7.24 0.75 0.46
N ILE A 17 -7.05 0.10 1.62
CA ILE A 17 -6.89 -1.35 1.71
C ILE A 17 -8.27 -2.02 1.61
N LEU A 18 -8.39 -2.99 0.70
CA LEU A 18 -9.65 -3.64 0.36
C LEU A 18 -9.92 -4.90 1.18
N ASP A 19 -8.90 -5.54 1.74
CA ASP A 19 -9.03 -6.82 2.44
C ASP A 19 -7.96 -7.06 3.52
N GLY A 20 -8.18 -8.08 4.36
CA GLY A 20 -7.30 -8.49 5.45
C GLY A 20 -7.47 -7.66 6.73
N SER A 21 -6.47 -7.74 7.62
CA SER A 21 -6.53 -7.12 8.96
C SER A 21 -6.59 -5.59 8.95
N PHE A 22 -6.29 -4.96 7.82
CA PHE A 22 -6.28 -3.52 7.65
C PHE A 22 -7.36 -3.02 6.68
N LYS A 23 -8.36 -3.87 6.37
CA LYS A 23 -9.45 -3.52 5.46
C LYS A 23 -10.13 -2.21 5.87
N GLY A 24 -10.29 -1.31 4.91
CA GLY A 24 -10.86 0.02 5.08
C GLY A 24 -9.88 1.07 5.61
N GLU A 25 -8.67 0.67 6.03
CA GLU A 25 -7.62 1.63 6.37
C GLU A 25 -7.04 2.29 5.11
N LYS A 26 -6.59 3.54 5.29
CA LYS A 26 -5.90 4.31 4.26
C LYS A 26 -4.42 4.39 4.58
N GLY A 27 -3.62 4.58 3.54
CA GLY A 27 -2.19 4.77 3.69
C GLY A 27 -1.54 5.33 2.45
N THR A 28 -0.23 5.49 2.54
CA THR A 28 0.62 5.98 1.45
C THR A 28 1.63 4.90 1.11
N ILE A 29 1.80 4.62 -0.18
CA ILE A 29 2.84 3.71 -0.67
C ILE A 29 4.21 4.33 -0.40
N ILE A 30 5.09 3.58 0.26
CA ILE A 30 6.47 4.02 0.54
C ILE A 30 7.52 3.23 -0.26
N ALA A 31 7.16 2.05 -0.78
CA ALA A 31 7.97 1.28 -1.72
C ALA A 31 7.09 0.33 -2.53
N VAL A 32 7.47 0.07 -3.78
CA VAL A 32 6.77 -0.84 -4.69
C VAL A 32 7.69 -2.01 -5.03
N TYR A 33 7.15 -3.22 -4.94
CA TYR A 33 7.80 -4.48 -5.33
C TYR A 33 6.98 -5.14 -6.44
N ASN A 34 7.47 -6.26 -6.99
CA ASN A 34 6.84 -6.90 -8.14
C ASN A 34 5.35 -7.24 -7.94
N ASN A 35 4.95 -7.68 -6.74
CA ASN A 35 3.58 -8.14 -6.44
C ASN A 35 2.93 -7.42 -5.26
N SER A 36 3.64 -6.53 -4.60
CA SER A 36 3.21 -5.91 -3.35
C SER A 36 3.84 -4.56 -3.16
N SER A 37 3.27 -3.78 -2.26
CA SER A 37 3.78 -2.47 -1.87
C SER A 37 3.91 -2.40 -0.35
N ALA A 38 4.96 -1.73 0.11
CA ALA A 38 5.07 -1.30 1.49
C ALA A 38 4.22 -0.04 1.67
N ILE A 39 3.39 -0.02 2.70
CA ILE A 39 2.40 1.01 2.95
C ILE A 39 2.59 1.54 4.37
N GLU A 40 2.64 2.86 4.50
CA GLU A 40 2.51 3.54 5.78
C GLU A 40 1.04 3.91 5.99
N LEU A 41 0.42 3.37 7.04
CA LEU A 41 -0.98 3.59 7.36
C LEU A 41 -1.16 4.99 7.97
N THR A 42 -2.28 5.62 7.67
CA THR A 42 -2.66 6.91 8.28
C THR A 42 -2.86 6.77 9.79
N THR A 43 -3.29 5.59 10.25
CA THR A 43 -3.40 5.30 11.69
C THR A 43 -2.02 5.08 12.29
N LYS A 44 -1.76 5.76 13.41
CA LYS A 44 -0.52 5.61 14.18
C LYS A 44 -0.72 4.65 15.32
N GLU A 45 0.37 4.05 15.79
CA GLU A 45 0.36 3.34 17.06
C GLU A 45 0.14 4.30 18.23
N THR A 46 -0.24 3.76 19.39
CA THR A 46 -0.47 4.53 20.63
C THR A 46 0.77 5.30 21.10
N ASN A 47 1.96 4.86 20.69
CA ASN A 47 3.26 5.50 20.96
C ASN A 47 3.62 6.59 19.92
N GLY A 48 2.74 6.88 18.95
CA GLY A 48 2.94 7.87 17.90
C GLY A 48 3.80 7.40 16.71
N LYS A 49 4.29 6.16 16.71
CA LYS A 49 5.06 5.60 15.59
C LYS A 49 4.15 5.33 14.38
N PRO A 50 4.66 5.54 13.15
CA PRO A 50 3.94 5.20 11.94
C PRO A 50 3.77 3.69 11.85
N ARG A 51 2.55 3.23 11.57
CA ARG A 51 2.26 1.82 11.39
C ARG A 51 2.51 1.45 9.94
N LYS A 52 3.33 0.42 9.70
CA LYS A 52 3.72 -0.02 8.36
C LYS A 52 3.24 -1.44 8.10
N THR A 53 2.89 -1.72 6.85
CA THR A 53 2.48 -3.05 6.40
C THR A 53 2.91 -3.29 4.95
N VAL A 54 2.84 -4.54 4.50
CA VAL A 54 3.08 -4.92 3.10
C VAL A 54 1.83 -5.56 2.56
N ILE A 55 1.27 -5.00 1.49
CA ILE A 55 0.00 -5.45 0.90
C ILE A 55 0.22 -5.76 -0.57
N SER A 56 -0.36 -6.87 -1.04
CA SER A 56 -0.37 -7.20 -2.47
C SER A 56 -1.14 -6.17 -3.27
N HIS A 57 -0.71 -5.92 -4.50
CA HIS A 57 -1.36 -5.00 -5.46
C HIS A 57 -2.85 -5.32 -5.68
N LYS A 58 -3.29 -6.55 -5.38
CA LYS A 58 -4.67 -7.01 -5.52
C LYS A 58 -5.59 -6.60 -4.36
N HIS A 59 -5.03 -6.14 -3.24
CA HIS A 59 -5.76 -5.90 -1.99
C HIS A 59 -5.80 -4.42 -1.58
N TYR A 60 -5.49 -3.51 -2.49
CA TYR A 60 -5.74 -2.08 -2.29
C TYR A 60 -6.11 -1.42 -3.61
N LYS A 61 -6.66 -0.21 -3.55
CA LYS A 61 -6.91 0.66 -4.71
C LYS A 61 -6.34 2.05 -4.46
N LEU A 62 -5.99 2.76 -5.53
CA LEU A 62 -5.68 4.19 -5.45
C LEU A 62 -6.90 4.98 -4.98
N THR A 63 -6.65 6.02 -4.19
CA THR A 63 -7.65 7.01 -3.80
C THR A 63 -7.24 8.36 -4.39
N THR A 64 -8.14 8.95 -5.19
CA THR A 64 -8.02 10.31 -5.72
C THR A 64 -8.06 11.37 -4.62
#